data_AF-A0A9R0JBY2-F1
#
_entry.id   AF-A0A9R0JBY2-F1
#
_cell.length_a   1.000
_cell.length_b   1.000
_cell.length_c   1.000
_cell.angle_alpha   90.00
_cell.angle_beta   90.00
_cell.angle_gamma   90.00
#
_symmetry.space_group_name_H-M   'P 1'
#
loop_
_entity.id
_entity.type
_entity.pdbx_description
1 polymer ?
#
loop_
_entity_poly.entity_id
_entity_poly.type
_entity_poly.pdbx_seq_one_letter_code
_entity_poly.pdbx_strand_id
1 'polypeptide(L)'
;CTELEIHFLQIKFTTIGVYMEREVVQHLQKWKGKSRKELADDDDFFYALTEAPVETVIKAVVIKEIKASQLGTQLEGSVRERLVAAEKYEEEEEAALEKVTEFVINPNSFHIKNSQTRIL
;
A
#
# COMPACT_ATOMS: atom_id res chain seq x y z
N CYS A 1 7.83 -18.22 25.21
CA CYS A 1 7.80 -16.79 25.57
C CYS A 1 9.15 -16.17 25.26
N THR A 2 9.21 -15.35 24.23
CA THR A 2 10.24 -14.33 24.08
C THR A 2 9.48 -13.06 23.79
N GLU A 3 9.26 -12.30 24.87
CA GLU A 3 8.53 -11.04 24.88
C GLU A 3 9.58 -9.94 24.69
N LEU A 4 9.45 -9.15 23.62
CA LEU A 4 10.25 -7.95 23.39
C LEU A 4 9.30 -6.76 23.51
N GLU A 5 9.27 -6.15 24.69
CA GLU A 5 8.44 -4.98 24.97
C GLU A 5 9.16 -3.72 24.45
N ILE A 6 8.74 -3.21 23.29
CA ILE A 6 9.22 -1.92 22.77
C ILE A 6 8.31 -0.83 23.33
N HIS A 7 8.82 -0.06 24.30
CA HIS A 7 8.20 1.16 24.82
C HIS A 7 7.78 2.13 23.70
N PHE A 8 6.46 2.29 23.53
CA PHE A 8 5.67 3.47 23.11
C PHE A 8 6.18 4.47 22.05
N LEU A 9 7.15 4.12 21.20
CA LEU A 9 7.59 4.99 20.11
C LEU A 9 7.02 4.51 18.77
N GLN A 10 5.91 5.11 18.33
CA GLN A 10 5.37 4.88 16.99
C GLN A 10 6.27 5.57 15.96
N ILE A 11 7.18 4.83 15.35
CA ILE A 11 8.04 5.33 14.28
C ILE A 11 7.29 5.21 12.95
N LYS A 12 7.01 6.35 12.30
CA LYS A 12 6.44 6.36 10.94
C LYS A 12 7.54 6.10 9.92
N PHE A 13 7.50 4.94 9.28
CA PHE A 13 8.51 4.54 8.29
C PHE A 13 8.14 4.97 6.86
N THR A 14 6.85 4.95 6.52
CA THR A 14 6.35 5.30 5.20
C THR A 14 5.12 6.21 5.29
N THR A 15 4.96 7.08 4.31
CA THR A 15 3.70 7.78 4.02
C THR A 15 3.18 7.28 2.70
N ILE A 16 1.91 6.86 2.68
CA ILE A 16 1.22 6.40 1.48
C ILE A 16 0.15 7.43 1.14
N GLY A 17 0.24 8.00 -0.06
CA GLY A 17 -0.83 8.79 -0.66
C GLY A 17 -1.49 7.97 -1.76
N VAL A 18 -2.80 7.85 -1.72
CA VAL A 18 -3.60 7.25 -2.81
C VAL A 18 -4.34 8.37 -3.51
N TYR A 19 -4.11 8.51 -4.81
CA TYR A 19 -4.73 9.50 -5.67
C TYR A 19 -5.56 8.77 -6.71
N MET A 20 -6.80 9.20 -6.89
CA MET A 20 -7.72 8.65 -7.88
C MET A 20 -8.35 9.80 -8.64
N GLU A 21 -8.76 9.54 -9.88
CA GLU A 21 -9.57 10.48 -10.65
C GLU A 21 -10.89 10.80 -9.92
N ARG A 22 -11.40 12.01 -10.11
CA ARG A 22 -12.59 12.48 -9.39
C ARG A 22 -13.84 11.67 -9.77
N GLU A 23 -13.82 11.13 -10.97
CA GLU A 23 -14.78 10.24 -11.61
C GLU A 23 -15.06 9.00 -10.75
N VAL A 24 -14.13 8.58 -9.88
CA VAL A 24 -14.32 7.49 -8.90
C VAL A 24 -15.61 7.66 -8.09
N VAL A 25 -15.98 8.91 -7.77
CA VAL A 25 -17.19 9.21 -6.99
C VAL A 25 -18.45 8.73 -7.73
N GLN A 26 -18.47 8.71 -9.06
CA GLN A 26 -19.60 8.23 -9.86
C GLN A 26 -19.82 6.72 -9.69
N HIS A 27 -18.78 5.96 -9.37
CA HIS A 27 -18.87 4.52 -9.12
C HIS A 27 -19.28 4.19 -7.68
N LEU A 28 -19.20 5.17 -6.76
CA LEU A 28 -19.46 5.00 -5.33
C LEU A 28 -20.81 5.57 -4.89
N GLN A 29 -21.76 5.79 -5.80
CA GLN A 29 -23.05 6.43 -5.49
C GLN A 29 -23.87 5.65 -4.45
N LYS A 30 -23.70 4.33 -4.36
CA LYS A 30 -24.32 3.47 -3.32
C LYS A 30 -23.97 3.90 -1.89
N TRP A 31 -22.84 4.57 -1.68
CA TRP A 31 -22.35 5.03 -0.38
C TRP A 31 -22.59 6.53 -0.13
N LYS A 32 -23.33 7.20 -1.02
CA LYS A 32 -23.66 8.62 -0.86
C LYS A 32 -24.45 8.86 0.42
N GLY A 33 -24.00 9.82 1.22
CA GLY A 33 -24.66 10.21 2.47
C GLY A 33 -24.25 9.39 3.70
N LYS A 34 -23.48 8.30 3.54
CA LYS A 34 -22.87 7.60 4.67
C LYS A 34 -21.80 8.48 5.33
N SER A 35 -21.69 8.36 6.64
CA SER A 35 -20.66 9.05 7.43
C SER A 35 -19.29 8.42 7.21
N ARG A 36 -18.23 9.17 7.53
CA ARG A 36 -16.85 8.68 7.43
C ARG A 36 -16.61 7.38 8.21
N LYS A 37 -17.26 7.22 9.36
CA LYS A 37 -17.13 6.01 10.19
C LYS A 37 -17.76 4.81 9.51
N GLU A 38 -18.98 4.98 8.98
CA GLU A 38 -19.67 3.92 8.24
C GLU A 38 -18.89 3.49 6.99
N LEU A 39 -18.20 4.40 6.31
CA LEU A 39 -17.34 4.03 5.18
C LEU A 39 -16.06 3.30 5.61
N ALA A 40 -15.47 3.71 6.74
CA ALA A 40 -14.23 3.12 7.24
C ALA A 40 -14.42 1.69 7.73
N ASP A 41 -15.63 1.35 8.20
CA ASP A 41 -15.99 0.02 8.71
C ASP A 41 -16.68 -0.86 7.64
N ASP A 42 -16.74 -0.43 6.36
CA ASP A 42 -17.45 -1.10 5.26
C ASP A 42 -16.45 -1.63 4.22
N ASP A 43 -16.13 -2.94 4.26
CA ASP A 43 -15.20 -3.56 3.32
C ASP A 43 -15.70 -3.51 1.87
N ASP A 44 -17.03 -3.59 1.64
CA ASP A 44 -17.61 -3.49 0.30
C ASP A 44 -17.35 -2.12 -0.33
N PHE A 45 -17.27 -1.06 0.49
CA PHE A 45 -16.86 0.26 0.01
C PHE A 45 -15.45 0.23 -0.56
N PHE A 46 -14.50 -0.40 0.13
CA PHE A 46 -13.12 -0.48 -0.32
C PHE A 46 -12.96 -1.40 -1.53
N TYR A 47 -13.71 -2.51 -1.61
CA TYR A 47 -13.74 -3.34 -2.82
C TYR A 47 -14.22 -2.54 -4.04
N ALA A 48 -15.35 -1.84 -3.92
CA ALA A 48 -15.87 -1.00 -5.01
C ALA A 48 -14.91 0.15 -5.37
N LEU A 49 -14.19 0.69 -4.39
CA LEU A 49 -13.16 1.72 -4.61
C LEU A 49 -11.98 1.15 -5.41
N THR A 50 -11.54 -0.07 -5.11
CA THR A 50 -10.42 -0.72 -5.82
C THR A 50 -10.80 -1.26 -7.19
N GLU A 51 -12.07 -1.61 -7.42
CA GLU A 51 -12.57 -2.11 -8.70
C GLU A 51 -13.03 -1.01 -9.65
N ALA A 52 -13.16 0.24 -9.16
CA ALA A 52 -13.58 1.35 -9.99
C ALA A 52 -12.64 1.50 -11.20
N PRO A 53 -13.17 1.57 -12.44
CA PRO A 53 -12.37 1.60 -13.66
C PRO A 53 -11.81 3.00 -13.92
N VAL A 54 -11.06 3.53 -12.96
CA VAL A 54 -10.44 4.86 -12.98
C VAL A 54 -8.95 4.74 -12.71
N GLU A 55 -8.16 5.69 -13.20
CA GLU A 55 -6.73 5.69 -12.93
C GLU A 55 -6.45 5.93 -11.44
N THR A 56 -5.61 5.08 -10.86
CA THR A 56 -5.18 5.16 -9.46
C THR A 56 -3.67 5.25 -9.38
N VAL A 57 -3.17 6.27 -8.69
CA VAL A 57 -1.75 6.48 -8.42
C VAL A 57 -1.49 6.31 -6.92
N ILE A 58 -0.63 5.35 -6.58
CA ILE A 58 -0.16 5.15 -5.21
C ILE A 58 1.25 5.72 -5.09
N LYS A 59 1.42 6.72 -4.23
CA LYS A 59 2.72 7.32 -3.91
C LYS A 59 3.16 6.90 -2.51
N ALA A 60 4.13 6.01 -2.44
CA ALA A 60 4.80 5.65 -1.19
C ALA A 60 6.09 6.46 -1.02
N VAL A 61 6.22 7.18 0.09
CA VAL A 61 7.43 7.94 0.47
C VAL A 61 8.01 7.34 1.73
N VAL A 62 9.27 6.93 1.68
CA VAL A 62 10.03 6.43 2.83
C VAL A 62 10.52 7.63 3.66
N ILE A 63 10.07 7.74 4.91
CA ILE A 63 10.41 8.85 5.83
C ILE A 63 11.67 8.55 6.64
N LYS A 64 11.83 7.30 7.06
CA LYS A 64 12.99 6.83 7.83
C LYS A 64 13.65 5.72 7.04
N GLU A 65 14.98 5.68 7.06
CA GLU A 65 15.77 4.64 6.38
C GLU A 65 15.23 3.24 6.74
N ILE A 66 14.49 2.65 5.81
CA ILE A 66 14.17 1.22 5.79
C ILE A 66 14.96 0.60 4.65
N LYS A 67 15.38 -0.64 4.83
CA LYS A 67 16.00 -1.36 3.72
C LYS A 67 14.92 -1.66 2.69
N ALA A 68 15.22 -1.45 1.42
CA ALA A 68 14.35 -1.83 0.30
C ALA A 68 13.90 -3.31 0.41
N SER A 69 14.80 -4.18 0.89
CA SER A 69 14.50 -5.59 1.19
C SER A 69 13.38 -5.78 2.22
N GLN A 70 13.28 -4.92 3.24
CA GLN A 70 12.22 -5.02 4.25
C GLN A 70 10.86 -4.64 3.66
N LEU A 71 10.81 -3.63 2.78
CA LEU A 71 9.58 -3.25 2.08
C LEU A 71 9.17 -4.30 1.05
N GLY A 72 10.13 -4.82 0.27
CA GLY A 72 9.90 -5.86 -0.72
C GLY A 72 9.31 -7.13 -0.12
N THR A 73 9.91 -7.67 0.94
CA THR A 73 9.40 -8.89 1.60
C THR A 73 8.01 -8.68 2.22
N GLN A 74 7.70 -7.51 2.78
CA GLN A 74 6.37 -7.22 3.31
C GLN A 74 5.33 -7.12 2.18
N LEU A 75 5.67 -6.47 1.07
CA LEU A 75 4.82 -6.37 -0.11
C LEU A 75 4.54 -7.75 -0.69
N GLU A 76 5.59 -8.55 -0.90
CA GLU A 76 5.52 -9.91 -1.44
C GLU A 76 4.60 -10.78 -0.58
N GLY A 77 4.83 -10.84 0.73
CA GLY A 77 4.03 -11.63 1.66
C GLY A 77 2.56 -11.23 1.64
N SER A 78 2.26 -9.94 1.71
CA SER A 78 0.88 -9.45 1.75
C SER A 78 0.11 -9.72 0.45
N VAL A 79 0.76 -9.58 -0.71
CA VAL A 79 0.12 -9.85 -2.00
C VAL A 79 -0.06 -11.35 -2.20
N ARG A 80 0.95 -12.18 -1.89
CA ARG A 80 0.84 -13.64 -1.96
C ARG A 80 -0.30 -14.15 -1.10
N GLU A 81 -0.38 -13.75 0.16
CA GLU A 81 -1.45 -14.17 1.07
C GLU A 81 -2.84 -13.85 0.51
N ARG A 82 -3.02 -12.66 -0.08
CA ARG A 82 -4.30 -12.26 -0.70
C ARG A 82 -4.62 -13.05 -1.96
N LEU A 83 -3.64 -13.31 -2.82
CA LEU A 83 -3.83 -14.11 -4.03
C LEU A 83 -4.16 -15.56 -3.70
N VAL A 84 -3.48 -16.14 -2.71
CA VAL A 84 -3.76 -17.50 -2.22
C VAL A 84 -5.17 -17.56 -1.62
N ALA A 85 -5.55 -16.60 -0.77
CA ALA A 85 -6.89 -16.55 -0.18
C ALA A 85 -8.01 -16.40 -1.23
N ALA A 86 -7.69 -15.80 -2.39
CA ALA A 86 -8.60 -15.66 -3.51
C ALA A 86 -8.56 -16.83 -4.50
N GLU A 87 -7.73 -17.87 -4.26
CA GLU A 87 -7.46 -18.97 -5.19
C GLU A 87 -6.98 -18.50 -6.57
N LYS A 88 -6.11 -17.48 -6.59
CA LYS A 88 -5.56 -16.81 -7.79
C LYS A 88 -4.02 -16.75 -7.79
N TYR A 89 -3.35 -17.66 -7.10
CA TYR A 89 -1.89 -17.67 -7.04
C TYR A 89 -1.35 -18.83 -7.87
N GLU A 90 -1.24 -18.61 -9.18
CA GLU A 90 -0.69 -19.55 -10.15
C GLU A 90 0.68 -19.05 -10.66
N GLU A 91 1.28 -19.77 -11.62
CA GLU A 91 2.61 -19.47 -12.15
C GLU A 91 2.73 -18.05 -12.74
N GLU A 92 1.66 -17.52 -13.33
CA GLU A 92 1.66 -16.16 -13.91
C GLU A 92 1.73 -15.09 -12.81
N GLU A 93 0.89 -15.20 -11.78
CA GLU A 93 0.88 -14.28 -10.65
C GLU A 93 2.15 -14.37 -9.81
N GLU A 94 2.71 -15.57 -9.64
CA GLU A 94 4.01 -15.76 -8.98
C GLU A 94 5.12 -15.03 -9.73
N ALA A 95 5.23 -15.22 -11.05
CA ALA A 95 6.24 -14.55 -11.88
C ALA A 95 6.04 -13.02 -11.91
N ALA A 96 4.78 -12.54 -11.88
CA ALA A 96 4.49 -11.12 -11.79
C ALA A 96 4.90 -10.54 -10.43
N LEU A 97 4.59 -11.23 -9.34
CA LEU A 97 4.94 -10.82 -7.98
C LEU A 97 6.46 -10.79 -7.77
N GLU A 98 7.20 -11.74 -8.34
CA GLU A 98 8.66 -11.76 -8.30
C GLU A 98 9.24 -10.51 -8.96
N LYS A 99 8.81 -10.15 -10.18
CA LYS A 99 9.26 -8.94 -10.87
C LYS A 99 9.00 -7.65 -10.08
N VAL A 100 7.83 -7.54 -9.46
CA VAL A 100 7.49 -6.39 -8.61
C VAL A 100 8.39 -6.35 -7.38
N THR A 101 8.61 -7.48 -6.75
CA THR A 101 9.47 -7.60 -5.55
C THR A 101 10.91 -7.25 -5.89
N GLU A 102 11.46 -7.78 -6.98
CA GLU A 102 12.79 -7.41 -7.48
C GLU A 102 12.92 -5.92 -7.77
N PHE A 103 11.92 -5.32 -8.42
CA PHE A 103 11.91 -3.89 -8.69
C PHE A 103 11.96 -3.06 -7.40
N VAL A 104 11.22 -3.47 -6.37
CA VAL A 104 11.17 -2.81 -5.06
C VAL A 104 12.45 -3.04 -4.25
N ILE A 105 13.12 -4.17 -4.40
CA ILE A 105 14.39 -4.46 -3.73
C ILE A 105 15.55 -3.74 -4.41
N ASN A 106 15.46 -3.50 -5.72
CA ASN A 106 16.51 -2.84 -6.48
C ASN A 106 16.67 -1.37 -6.04
N PRO A 107 17.84 -0.99 -5.47
CA PRO A 107 18.06 0.34 -4.91
C PRO A 107 18.04 1.47 -5.96
N ASN A 108 18.19 1.15 -7.25
CA ASN A 108 18.15 2.14 -8.33
C ASN A 108 16.71 2.54 -8.74
N SER A 109 15.69 1.82 -8.26
CA SER A 109 14.28 2.10 -8.57
C SER A 109 13.70 3.26 -7.76
N PHE A 110 14.29 3.58 -6.60
CA PHE A 110 13.81 4.64 -5.72
C PHE A 110 14.70 5.88 -5.82
N HIS A 111 14.14 6.98 -6.33
CA HIS A 111 14.77 8.28 -6.18
C HIS A 111 14.59 8.75 -4.73
N ILE A 112 15.56 8.44 -3.86
CA ILE A 112 15.63 8.99 -2.50
C ILE A 112 15.96 10.48 -2.61
N LYS A 113 14.93 11.33 -2.72
CA LYS A 113 15.11 12.77 -2.53
C LYS A 113 15.20 13.02 -1.03
N ASN A 114 16.41 13.28 -0.54
CA ASN A 114 16.63 13.80 0.81
C ASN A 114 15.86 15.12 0.97
N SER A 115 14.71 15.07 1.64
CA SER A 115 13.98 16.25 2.09
C SER A 115 14.59 16.78 3.39
N GLN A 116 15.89 17.10 3.36
CA GLN A 116 16.46 18.02 4.34
C GLN A 116 16.32 19.46 3.83
N THR A 117 15.08 19.96 3.78
CA THR A 117 14.88 21.40 3.84
C THR A 117 14.90 21.78 5.31
N ARG A 118 16.11 22.10 5.81
CA ARG A 118 16.28 22.85 7.05
C ARG A 118 15.45 24.12 6.94
N ILE A 119 14.37 24.22 7.73
CA ILE A 119 13.78 25.50 8.09
C ILE A 119 14.47 25.89 9.40
N LEU A 120 15.55 26.67 9.29
CA LEU A 120 15.98 27.71 10.24
C LEU A 120 16.77 28.75 9.45
#